data_AF-A0A960S0C7-F1
#
_entry.id   AF-A0A960S0C7-F1
#
_cell.length_a   1.000
_cell.length_b   1.000
_cell.length_c   1.000
_cell.angle_alpha   90.00
_cell.angle_beta   90.00
_cell.angle_gamma   90.00
#
_symmetry.space_group_name_H-M   'P 1'
#
loop_
_entity.id
_entity.type
_entity.pdbx_description
1 polymer ?
#
loop_
_entity_poly.entity_id
_entity_poly.type
_entity_poly.pdbx_seq_one_letter_code
_entity_poly.pdbx_strand_id
1 'polypeptide(L)'
;MRFGLTKEHFVFFHKHKYLELEELMTKKEIDAILDATANYNAWKTSGHLKNIILSSPLGELASHFSKTLTLRIAYDRIITDPTPFEGLNLIETSAIRPIASGVLIQLDSYDGENPLIPKQKGSGTFVAPYLPLTFPERCHLLLIAYTTSKAFYVHEPRDPNCHALKKEDYAFNDRLRSETHPIVYTR
;
A
#
# COMPACT_ATOMS: atom_id res chain seq x y z
N MET A 1 -0.67 1.02 18.65
CA MET A 1 0.35 2.11 18.70
C MET A 1 -0.33 3.43 18.38
N ARG A 2 -0.03 4.50 19.13
CA ARG A 2 -0.36 5.88 18.72
C ARG A 2 0.93 6.52 18.23
N PHE A 3 1.13 6.57 16.92
CA PHE A 3 2.23 7.34 16.35
C PHE A 3 1.97 8.84 16.63
N GLY A 4 2.89 9.48 17.33
CA GLY A 4 2.84 10.93 17.55
C GLY A 4 3.28 11.66 16.28
N LEU A 5 2.35 11.92 15.36
CA LEU A 5 2.66 12.72 14.18
C LEU A 5 2.81 14.19 14.55
N THR A 6 3.95 14.79 14.20
CA THR A 6 4.19 16.23 14.37
C THR A 6 3.89 16.99 13.08
N LYS A 7 3.84 18.33 13.16
CA LYS A 7 3.63 19.20 12.00
C LYS A 7 4.76 19.02 10.97
N GLU A 8 5.98 18.77 11.42
CA GLU A 8 7.16 18.57 10.61
C GLU A 8 7.01 17.34 9.71
N HIS A 9 6.45 16.24 10.21
CA HIS A 9 6.15 15.05 9.39
C HIS A 9 5.22 15.38 8.23
N PHE A 10 4.17 16.19 8.46
CA PHE A 10 3.26 16.62 7.41
C PHE A 10 3.92 17.53 6.38
N VAL A 11 4.72 18.50 6.84
CA VAL A 11 5.48 19.40 5.97
C VAL A 11 6.46 18.59 5.11
N PHE A 12 7.16 17.63 5.71
CA PHE A 12 8.08 16.74 5.01
C PHE A 12 7.35 15.92 3.96
N PHE A 13 6.28 15.21 4.32
CA PHE A 13 5.51 14.39 3.37
C PHE A 13 4.95 15.23 2.22
N HIS A 14 4.41 16.41 2.47
CA HIS A 14 3.86 17.24 1.40
C HIS A 14 4.92 17.82 0.46
N LYS A 15 6.15 18.04 0.96
CA LYS A 15 7.29 18.49 0.17
C LYS A 15 7.93 17.35 -0.63
N HIS A 16 8.23 16.24 0.03
CA HIS A 16 9.02 15.13 -0.52
C HIS A 16 8.16 14.00 -1.11
N LYS A 17 6.86 13.98 -0.81
CA LYS A 17 5.86 13.02 -1.30
C LYS A 17 6.01 11.61 -0.72
N TYR A 18 6.89 11.43 0.25
CA TYR A 18 7.02 10.23 1.05
C TYR A 18 7.37 10.58 2.50
N LEU A 19 7.18 9.62 3.40
CA LEU A 19 7.62 9.69 4.79
C LEU A 19 7.85 8.27 5.33
N GLU A 20 9.05 8.01 5.81
CA GLU A 20 9.37 6.79 6.55
C GLU A 20 8.99 6.93 8.02
N LEU A 21 8.39 5.88 8.58
CA LEU A 21 8.10 5.72 10.00
C LEU A 21 8.71 4.39 10.46
N GLU A 22 9.52 4.45 11.50
CA GLU A 22 10.13 3.29 12.13
C GLU A 22 9.11 2.51 12.97
N GLU A 23 9.36 1.21 13.14
CA GLU A 23 8.57 0.32 14.01
C GLU A 23 7.05 0.31 13.73
N LEU A 24 6.66 0.47 12.45
CA LEU A 24 5.27 0.48 12.02
C LEU A 24 4.56 -0.86 12.27
N MET A 25 5.32 -1.96 12.25
CA MET A 25 4.86 -3.32 12.46
C MET A 25 5.71 -4.03 13.50
N THR A 26 5.07 -4.86 14.31
CA THR A 26 5.75 -5.76 15.24
C THR A 26 6.34 -6.95 14.50
N LYS A 27 7.36 -7.59 15.11
CA LYS A 27 7.95 -8.82 14.57
C LYS A 27 6.90 -9.91 14.28
N LYS A 28 5.93 -10.08 15.18
CA LYS A 28 4.84 -11.07 15.03
C LYS A 28 3.99 -10.79 13.79
N GLU A 29 3.70 -9.52 13.49
CA GLU A 29 2.93 -9.13 12.31
C GLU A 29 3.74 -9.39 11.03
N ILE A 30 5.03 -9.10 11.04
CA ILE A 30 5.90 -9.37 9.89
C ILE A 30 6.02 -10.88 9.62
N ASP A 31 6.23 -11.70 10.65
CA ASP A 31 6.33 -13.14 10.47
C ASP A 31 5.01 -13.71 9.88
N ALA A 32 3.85 -13.17 10.27
CA ALA A 32 2.55 -13.54 9.69
C ALA A 32 2.36 -13.07 8.23
N ILE A 33 3.01 -11.98 7.82
CA ILE A 33 3.04 -11.52 6.41
C ILE A 33 3.89 -12.49 5.57
N LEU A 34 5.04 -12.92 6.10
CA LEU A 34 5.97 -13.82 5.40
C LEU A 34 5.38 -15.22 5.14
N ASP A 35 4.39 -15.64 5.93
CA ASP A 35 3.65 -16.89 5.72
C ASP A 35 2.63 -16.81 4.56
N ALA A 36 2.40 -15.63 3.98
CA ALA A 36 1.44 -15.46 2.89
C ALA A 36 1.95 -16.08 1.59
N THR A 37 1.09 -16.86 0.92
CA THR A 37 1.45 -17.61 -0.30
C THR A 37 1.13 -16.88 -1.61
N ALA A 38 0.29 -15.84 -1.54
CA ALA A 38 -0.11 -15.04 -2.70
C ALA A 38 0.70 -13.75 -2.73
N ASN A 39 1.18 -13.35 -3.91
CA ASN A 39 1.92 -12.09 -4.07
C ASN A 39 1.01 -10.89 -4.33
N TYR A 40 -0.28 -11.08 -4.64
CA TYR A 40 -1.23 -10.00 -4.91
C TYR A 40 -2.57 -10.29 -4.26
N ASN A 41 -3.17 -9.28 -3.62
CA ASN A 41 -4.40 -9.44 -2.83
C ASN A 41 -4.27 -10.54 -1.74
N ALA A 42 -3.08 -10.66 -1.13
CA ALA A 42 -2.76 -11.71 -0.18
C ALA A 42 -3.60 -11.61 1.11
N TRP A 43 -4.08 -10.41 1.45
CA TRP A 43 -5.02 -10.23 2.55
C TRP A 43 -6.34 -10.99 2.37
N LYS A 44 -6.71 -11.35 1.14
CA LYS A 44 -7.94 -12.12 0.87
C LYS A 44 -7.80 -13.59 1.28
N THR A 45 -6.59 -14.13 1.27
CA THR A 45 -6.32 -15.54 1.55
C THR A 45 -5.70 -15.76 2.93
N SER A 46 -4.95 -14.79 3.48
CA SER A 46 -4.36 -14.87 4.81
C SER A 46 -5.21 -14.12 5.85
N GLY A 47 -5.81 -14.86 6.79
CA GLY A 47 -6.63 -14.27 7.86
C GLY A 47 -5.83 -13.36 8.82
N HIS A 48 -4.56 -13.67 9.07
CA HIS A 48 -3.68 -12.82 9.87
C HIS A 48 -3.36 -11.52 9.15
N LEU A 49 -2.98 -11.61 7.87
CA LEU A 49 -2.69 -10.44 7.05
C LEU A 49 -3.91 -9.54 6.88
N LYS A 50 -5.09 -10.15 6.73
CA LYS A 50 -6.37 -9.44 6.70
C LYS A 50 -6.55 -8.57 7.94
N ASN A 51 -6.29 -9.11 9.14
CA ASN A 51 -6.44 -8.35 10.38
C ASN A 51 -5.45 -7.17 10.45
N ILE A 52 -4.22 -7.36 9.95
CA ILE A 52 -3.20 -6.31 9.91
C ILE A 52 -3.61 -5.20 8.93
N ILE A 53 -3.93 -5.55 7.69
CA ILE A 53 -4.23 -4.59 6.62
C ILE A 53 -5.55 -3.85 6.87
N LEU A 54 -6.55 -4.54 7.43
CA LEU A 54 -7.83 -3.94 7.78
C LEU A 54 -7.82 -3.25 9.14
N SER A 55 -6.69 -3.23 9.83
CA SER A 55 -6.56 -2.48 11.08
C SER A 55 -6.59 -0.97 10.82
N SER A 56 -7.23 -0.24 11.74
CA SER A 56 -7.37 1.21 11.67
C SER A 56 -6.03 1.99 11.62
N PRO A 57 -4.95 1.62 12.32
CA PRO A 57 -3.76 2.48 12.44
C PRO A 57 -3.11 2.86 11.11
N LEU A 58 -2.93 1.90 10.19
CA LEU A 58 -2.32 2.21 8.88
C LEU A 58 -3.24 3.08 8.02
N GLY A 59 -4.54 2.77 8.01
CA GLY A 59 -5.54 3.54 7.29
C GLY A 59 -5.66 4.97 7.83
N GLU A 60 -5.57 5.15 9.15
CA GLU A 60 -5.57 6.46 9.80
C GLU A 60 -4.36 7.30 9.37
N LEU A 61 -3.15 6.74 9.42
CA LEU A 61 -1.94 7.42 8.97
C LEU A 61 -2.01 7.78 7.47
N ALA A 62 -2.42 6.82 6.64
CA ALA A 62 -2.60 7.05 5.20
C ALA A 62 -3.65 8.14 4.92
N SER A 63 -4.74 8.19 5.70
CA SER A 63 -5.78 9.21 5.59
C SER A 63 -5.24 10.60 5.89
N HIS A 64 -4.44 10.74 6.95
CA HIS A 64 -3.81 11.99 7.33
C HIS A 64 -2.87 12.53 6.24
N PHE A 65 -2.02 11.69 5.64
CA PHE A 65 -1.09 12.12 4.59
C PHE A 65 -1.77 12.39 3.24
N SER A 66 -2.78 11.59 2.88
CA SER A 66 -3.54 11.75 1.63
C SER A 66 -4.64 12.81 1.70
N LYS A 67 -4.94 13.35 2.89
CA LYS A 67 -6.08 14.24 3.15
C LYS A 67 -7.42 13.65 2.68
N THR A 68 -7.56 12.33 2.78
CA THR A 68 -8.77 11.61 2.33
C THR A 68 -9.54 11.09 3.54
N LEU A 69 -10.78 11.54 3.72
CA LEU A 69 -11.59 11.23 4.92
C LEU A 69 -11.99 9.76 5.06
N THR A 70 -12.18 9.07 3.94
CA THR A 70 -12.57 7.66 3.91
C THR A 70 -11.66 6.89 2.97
N LEU A 71 -10.97 5.90 3.52
CA LEU A 71 -10.07 5.03 2.78
C LEU A 71 -10.60 3.61 2.69
N ARG A 72 -10.45 3.02 1.50
CA ARG A 72 -10.64 1.60 1.23
C ARG A 72 -9.30 0.97 0.88
N ILE A 73 -9.19 -0.33 1.10
CA ILE A 73 -8.08 -1.11 0.53
C ILE A 73 -8.28 -1.22 -1.00
N ALA A 74 -7.28 -0.79 -1.77
CA ALA A 74 -7.25 -1.03 -3.21
C ALA A 74 -6.75 -2.44 -3.48
N TYR A 75 -5.50 -2.70 -3.09
CA TYR A 75 -4.84 -3.99 -3.18
C TYR A 75 -3.64 -4.02 -2.22
N ASP A 76 -3.11 -5.22 -1.98
CA ASP A 76 -1.78 -5.41 -1.43
C ASP A 76 -0.92 -6.25 -2.40
N ARG A 77 0.40 -6.09 -2.30
CA ARG A 77 1.36 -6.83 -3.11
C ARG A 77 2.66 -7.08 -2.34
N ILE A 78 3.16 -8.31 -2.38
CA ILE A 78 4.51 -8.65 -1.94
C ILE A 78 5.48 -8.42 -3.10
N ILE A 79 6.57 -7.70 -2.83
CA ILE A 79 7.61 -7.34 -3.78
C ILE A 79 8.92 -7.95 -3.28
N THR A 80 9.54 -8.82 -4.08
CA THR A 80 10.80 -9.53 -3.74
C THR A 80 11.97 -9.19 -4.66
N ASP A 81 11.69 -8.59 -5.81
CA ASP A 81 12.63 -8.37 -6.91
C ASP A 81 12.24 -7.10 -7.69
N PRO A 82 13.13 -6.57 -8.55
CA PRO A 82 12.80 -5.46 -9.43
C PRO A 82 11.50 -5.74 -10.19
N THR A 83 10.51 -4.90 -9.91
CA THR A 83 9.18 -5.02 -10.46
C THR A 83 9.10 -4.37 -11.85
N PRO A 84 8.10 -4.72 -12.69
CA PRO A 84 7.85 -3.99 -13.94
C PRO A 84 7.37 -2.54 -13.73
N PHE A 85 7.38 -2.03 -12.50
CA PHE A 85 6.92 -0.70 -12.10
C PHE A 85 8.02 0.35 -12.07
N GLU A 86 9.21 0.03 -12.55
CA GLU A 86 10.35 0.94 -12.45
C GLU A 86 10.07 2.28 -13.14
N GLY A 87 10.12 3.36 -12.35
CA GLY A 87 9.81 4.72 -12.80
C GLY A 87 8.32 5.05 -12.91
N LEU A 88 7.42 4.09 -12.69
CA LEU A 88 5.98 4.31 -12.68
C LEU A 88 5.49 4.60 -11.25
N ASN A 89 4.34 5.27 -11.12
CA ASN A 89 3.73 5.54 -9.82
C ASN A 89 2.54 4.60 -9.49
N LEU A 90 1.97 4.71 -8.30
CA LEU A 90 0.85 3.86 -7.86
C LEU A 90 -0.41 4.00 -8.71
N ILE A 91 -0.62 5.17 -9.33
CA ILE A 91 -1.71 5.36 -10.27
C ILE A 91 -1.40 4.49 -11.49
N GLU A 92 -0.30 4.77 -12.19
CA GLU A 92 0.04 4.12 -13.46
C GLU A 92 0.19 2.59 -13.40
N THR A 93 0.39 2.02 -12.22
CA THR A 93 0.61 0.58 -11.99
C THR A 93 -0.62 -0.16 -11.46
N SER A 94 -1.77 0.51 -11.44
CA SER A 94 -3.01 0.01 -10.86
C SER A 94 -4.19 0.16 -11.80
N ALA A 95 -5.06 -0.83 -11.84
CA ALA A 95 -6.37 -0.74 -12.51
C ALA A 95 -7.47 -0.14 -11.62
N ILE A 96 -7.15 0.36 -10.42
CA ILE A 96 -8.09 1.01 -9.50
C ILE A 96 -7.87 2.53 -9.51
N ARG A 97 -8.95 3.31 -9.59
CA ARG A 97 -8.89 4.79 -9.59
C ARG A 97 -9.98 5.42 -8.71
N PRO A 98 -9.71 6.53 -8.01
CA PRO A 98 -8.39 7.13 -7.79
C PRO A 98 -7.65 6.47 -6.62
N ILE A 99 -6.33 6.25 -6.74
CA ILE A 99 -5.48 5.85 -5.62
C ILE A 99 -5.21 7.06 -4.74
N ALA A 100 -5.35 6.90 -3.42
CA ALA A 100 -5.16 7.96 -2.44
C ALA A 100 -3.73 8.00 -1.88
N SER A 101 -3.14 6.84 -1.61
CA SER A 101 -1.84 6.68 -0.96
C SER A 101 -1.36 5.23 -1.07
N GLY A 102 -0.08 4.98 -0.84
CA GLY A 102 0.42 3.65 -0.51
C GLY A 102 1.32 3.67 0.72
N VAL A 103 1.53 2.48 1.29
CA VAL A 103 2.56 2.23 2.29
C VAL A 103 3.40 1.04 1.87
N LEU A 104 4.71 1.21 1.94
CA LEU A 104 5.72 0.18 1.71
C LEU A 104 6.23 -0.28 3.07
N ILE A 105 5.98 -1.53 3.45
CA ILE A 105 6.45 -2.09 4.71
C ILE A 105 7.63 -3.01 4.41
N GLN A 106 8.74 -2.77 5.09
CA GLN A 106 9.93 -3.58 4.94
C GLN A 106 9.81 -4.89 5.71
N LEU A 107 9.88 -6.02 4.99
CA LEU A 107 9.68 -7.37 5.55
C LEU A 107 10.99 -8.03 5.99
N ASP A 108 12.12 -7.55 5.49
CA ASP A 108 13.47 -7.97 5.87
C ASP A 108 14.33 -6.75 6.24
N SER A 109 15.66 -6.83 6.26
CA SER A 109 16.52 -5.64 6.39
C SER A 109 17.02 -5.19 5.02
N TYR A 110 17.21 -3.88 4.82
CA TYR A 110 17.76 -3.32 3.58
C TYR A 110 18.89 -2.35 3.88
N ASP A 111 20.08 -2.68 3.38
CA ASP A 111 21.31 -1.92 3.63
C ASP A 111 21.66 -0.92 2.51
N GLY A 112 20.83 -0.83 1.46
CA GLY A 112 21.11 0.06 0.34
C GLY A 112 20.63 1.50 0.53
N GLU A 113 20.90 2.32 -0.48
CA GLU A 113 20.56 3.75 -0.49
C GLU A 113 19.35 3.99 -1.39
N ASN A 114 18.15 3.81 -0.85
CA ASN A 114 16.92 4.19 -1.52
C ASN A 114 15.96 4.84 -0.51
N PRO A 115 15.55 6.11 -0.73
CA PRO A 115 14.73 6.85 0.24
C PRO A 115 13.30 6.31 0.39
N LEU A 116 12.83 5.45 -0.52
CA LEU A 116 11.50 4.85 -0.45
C LEU A 116 11.49 3.54 0.32
N ILE A 117 12.66 2.91 0.49
CA ILE A 117 12.78 1.58 1.09
C ILE A 117 13.19 1.76 2.54
N PRO A 118 12.32 1.44 3.52
CA PRO A 118 12.69 1.49 4.91
C PRO A 118 13.87 0.57 5.19
N LYS A 119 14.83 1.01 6.00
CA LYS A 119 16.04 0.23 6.26
C LYS A 119 15.78 -0.94 7.20
N GLN A 120 14.95 -0.71 8.21
CA GLN A 120 14.71 -1.67 9.28
C GLN A 120 13.46 -2.52 9.00
N LYS A 121 13.56 -3.83 9.28
CA LYS A 121 12.41 -4.75 9.28
C LYS A 121 11.28 -4.19 10.16
N GLY A 122 10.08 -4.16 9.61
CA GLY A 122 8.88 -3.63 10.30
C GLY A 122 8.67 -2.12 10.16
N SER A 123 9.65 -1.37 9.62
CA SER A 123 9.45 0.04 9.29
C SER A 123 8.66 0.19 8.00
N GLY A 124 8.04 1.36 7.81
CA GLY A 124 7.20 1.60 6.65
C GLY A 124 7.31 3.00 6.08
N THR A 125 7.30 3.10 4.75
CA THR A 125 7.31 4.36 4.02
C THR A 125 5.94 4.62 3.41
N PHE A 126 5.28 5.68 3.86
CA PHE A 126 4.08 6.20 3.21
C PHE A 126 4.49 6.97 1.96
N VAL A 127 3.76 6.77 0.85
CA VAL A 127 4.06 7.41 -0.43
C VAL A 127 2.81 8.02 -1.05
N ALA A 128 2.99 9.17 -1.68
CA ALA A 128 1.95 9.81 -2.47
C ALA A 128 1.68 9.00 -3.75
N PRO A 129 0.45 9.03 -4.29
CA PRO A 129 0.06 8.14 -5.39
C PRO A 129 0.77 8.44 -6.73
N TYR A 130 1.32 9.65 -6.87
CA TYR A 130 2.01 10.13 -8.08
C TYR A 130 3.55 10.08 -7.95
N LEU A 131 4.09 9.62 -6.81
CA LEU A 131 5.52 9.48 -6.63
C LEU A 131 6.04 8.32 -7.50
N PRO A 132 7.02 8.53 -8.38
CA PRO A 132 7.65 7.44 -9.12
C PRO A 132 8.26 6.43 -8.15
N LEU A 133 8.00 5.15 -8.40
CA LEU A 133 8.49 4.05 -7.59
C LEU A 133 9.74 3.45 -8.24
N THR A 134 10.77 3.29 -7.42
CA THR A 134 12.04 2.66 -7.81
C THR A 134 12.38 1.62 -6.76
N PHE A 135 12.34 0.35 -7.16
CA PHE A 135 12.59 -0.78 -6.28
C PHE A 135 13.98 -1.35 -6.58
N PRO A 136 14.91 -1.30 -5.63
CA PRO A 136 16.24 -1.84 -5.83
C PRO A 136 16.20 -3.38 -5.86
N GLU A 137 17.26 -3.99 -6.37
CA GLU A 137 17.46 -5.43 -6.22
C GLU A 137 17.44 -5.84 -4.75
N ARG A 138 16.95 -7.06 -4.46
CA ARG A 138 16.91 -7.65 -3.12
C ARG A 138 16.07 -6.87 -2.10
N CYS A 139 15.09 -6.09 -2.55
CA CYS A 139 14.09 -5.54 -1.63
C CYS A 139 13.01 -6.58 -1.33
N HIS A 140 12.55 -6.64 -0.08
CA HIS A 140 11.44 -7.51 0.32
C HIS A 140 10.40 -6.68 1.05
N LEU A 141 9.35 -6.30 0.33
CA LEU A 141 8.38 -5.30 0.76
C LEU A 141 6.95 -5.83 0.66
N LEU A 142 6.11 -5.39 1.59
CA LEU A 142 4.66 -5.40 1.42
C LEU A 142 4.21 -3.99 0.99
N LEU A 143 3.70 -3.87 -0.22
CA LEU A 143 2.99 -2.68 -0.69
C LEU A 143 1.51 -2.82 -0.35
N ILE A 144 0.95 -1.83 0.34
CA ILE A 144 -0.50 -1.71 0.56
C ILE A 144 -0.95 -0.41 -0.12
N ALA A 145 -1.85 -0.51 -1.09
CA ALA A 145 -2.41 0.65 -1.79
C ALA A 145 -3.80 0.99 -1.25
N TYR A 146 -4.02 2.26 -0.90
CA TYR A 146 -5.30 2.76 -0.42
C TYR A 146 -5.99 3.59 -1.49
N THR A 147 -7.33 3.53 -1.50
CA THR A 147 -8.18 4.21 -2.48
C THR A 147 -9.33 4.94 -1.81
N THR A 148 -9.97 5.84 -2.54
CA THR A 148 -11.10 6.62 -2.02
C THR A 148 -12.39 5.79 -1.99
N SER A 149 -13.40 6.27 -1.26
CA SER A 149 -14.72 5.62 -1.21
C SER A 149 -15.46 5.56 -2.54
N LYS A 150 -15.11 6.43 -3.50
CA LYS A 150 -15.74 6.54 -4.83
C LYS A 150 -14.95 5.83 -5.94
N ALA A 151 -13.98 5.00 -5.55
CA ALA A 151 -13.10 4.37 -6.50
C ALA A 151 -13.83 3.38 -7.42
N PHE A 152 -13.31 3.24 -8.62
CA PHE A 152 -13.82 2.37 -9.67
C PHE A 152 -12.67 1.64 -10.38
N TYR A 153 -13.04 0.53 -11.01
CA TYR A 153 -12.15 -0.31 -11.79
C TYR A 153 -12.00 0.26 -13.20
N VAL A 154 -10.78 0.36 -13.72
CA VAL A 154 -10.47 0.88 -15.06
C VAL A 154 -9.57 -0.07 -15.83
N HIS A 155 -9.54 0.06 -17.15
CA HIS A 155 -8.56 -0.65 -17.96
C HIS A 155 -7.22 0.10 -17.93
N GLU A 156 -6.22 -0.48 -17.25
CA GLU A 156 -4.84 0.01 -17.20
C GLU A 156 -3.90 -1.09 -17.72
N PRO A 157 -3.49 -1.04 -19.00
CA PRO A 157 -2.66 -2.08 -19.61
C PRO A 157 -1.30 -2.31 -18.92
N ARG A 158 -0.81 -1.31 -18.17
CA ARG A 158 0.46 -1.38 -17.44
C ARG A 158 0.34 -2.08 -16.09
N ASP A 159 -0.87 -2.30 -15.58
CA ASP A 159 -1.06 -3.11 -14.39
C ASP A 159 -1.02 -4.60 -14.76
N PRO A 160 -0.03 -5.40 -14.29
CA PRO A 160 0.04 -6.83 -14.55
C PRO A 160 -1.15 -7.60 -13.96
N ASN A 161 -1.86 -6.99 -13.02
CA ASN A 161 -3.08 -7.51 -12.43
C ASN A 161 -4.33 -6.78 -12.94
N CYS A 162 -4.25 -6.12 -14.11
CA CYS A 162 -5.36 -5.33 -14.66
C CYS A 162 -6.66 -6.14 -14.72
N HIS A 163 -6.63 -7.42 -15.08
CA HIS A 163 -7.82 -8.25 -15.16
C HIS A 163 -8.18 -9.01 -13.88
N ALA A 164 -7.47 -8.78 -12.76
CA ALA A 164 -7.71 -9.50 -11.52
C ALA A 164 -9.15 -9.31 -11.01
N LEU A 165 -9.67 -8.08 -11.06
CA LEU A 165 -11.02 -7.76 -10.58
C LEU A 165 -12.13 -8.41 -11.42
N LYS A 166 -11.89 -8.76 -12.69
CA LYS A 166 -12.87 -9.51 -13.50
C LYS A 166 -13.19 -10.88 -12.92
N LYS A 167 -12.23 -11.50 -12.23
CA LYS A 167 -12.44 -12.78 -11.51
C LYS A 167 -13.38 -12.63 -10.31
N GLU A 168 -13.57 -11.40 -9.85
CA GLU A 168 -14.47 -11.03 -8.77
C GLU A 168 -15.77 -10.41 -9.32
N ASP A 169 -16.12 -10.69 -10.58
CA ASP A 169 -17.36 -10.22 -11.22
C ASP A 169 -17.47 -8.70 -11.29
N TYR A 170 -16.36 -8.04 -11.65
CA TYR A 170 -16.33 -6.62 -12.00
C TYR A 170 -16.21 -6.44 -13.52
N ALA A 171 -16.96 -5.47 -14.05
CA ALA A 171 -16.73 -4.86 -15.35
C ALA A 171 -15.93 -3.56 -15.22
N PHE A 172 -15.26 -3.13 -16.30
CA PHE A 172 -14.62 -1.82 -16.29
C PHE A 172 -15.66 -0.70 -16.07
N ASN A 173 -15.28 0.30 -15.28
CA ASN A 173 -16.08 1.39 -14.73
C ASN A 173 -16.99 1.04 -13.56
N ASP A 174 -17.00 -0.21 -13.10
CA ASP A 174 -17.71 -0.57 -11.87
C ASP A 174 -17.05 0.06 -10.65
N ARG A 175 -17.90 0.54 -9.72
CA ARG A 175 -17.44 1.04 -8.42
C ARG A 175 -17.00 -0.12 -7.53
N LEU A 176 -15.95 0.11 -6.75
CA LEU A 176 -15.48 -0.88 -5.79
C LEU A 176 -16.54 -1.12 -4.70
N ARG A 177 -16.86 -2.40 -4.50
CA ARG A 177 -17.81 -2.88 -3.50
C ARG A 177 -17.14 -3.10 -2.15
N SER A 178 -17.88 -2.91 -1.07
CA SER A 178 -17.35 -3.00 0.31
C SER A 178 -16.97 -4.43 0.70
N GLU A 179 -17.60 -5.42 0.10
CA GLU A 179 -17.38 -6.84 0.35
C GLU A 179 -15.97 -7.27 -0.09
N THR A 180 -15.50 -6.73 -1.22
CA THR A 180 -14.18 -7.06 -1.81
C THR A 180 -13.12 -6.00 -1.55
N HIS A 181 -13.53 -4.76 -1.26
CA HIS A 181 -12.67 -3.60 -0.99
C HIS A 181 -13.21 -2.81 0.22
N PRO A 182 -13.08 -3.38 1.43
CA PRO A 182 -13.62 -2.80 2.66
C PRO A 182 -13.02 -1.43 2.97
N ILE A 183 -13.80 -0.63 3.68
CA ILE A 183 -13.32 0.62 4.29
C ILE A 183 -12.40 0.26 5.45
N VAL A 184 -11.19 0.79 5.42
CA VAL A 184 -10.17 0.56 6.46
C VAL A 184 -10.08 1.72 7.45
N TYR A 185 -10.56 2.89 7.05
CA TYR A 185 -10.59 4.08 7.91
C TYR A 185 -11.67 5.06 7.44
N THR A 186 -12.35 5.66 8.41
CA THR A 186 -13.24 6.80 8.20
C THR A 186 -13.09 7.77 9.36
N ARG A 187 -13.04 9.07 9.06
CA ARG A 187 -13.05 10.16 10.03
C ARG A 187 -14.40 10.86 10.09
#